data_AF-A0A493U269-F1
#
_entry.id   AF-A0A493U269-F1
#
_cell.length_a   1.000
_cell.length_b   1.000
_cell.length_c   1.000
_cell.angle_alpha   90.00
_cell.angle_beta   90.00
_cell.angle_gamma   90.00
#
_symmetry.space_group_name_H-M   'P 1'
#
loop_
_entity.id
_entity.type
_entity.pdbx_description
1 polymer ?
#
loop_
_entity_poly.entity_id
_entity_poly.type
_entity_poly.pdbx_seq_one_letter_code
_entity_poly.pdbx_strand_id
1 'polypeptide(L)'
;MCWCYKRHLFWWEQYSHSMCTALPKVSSLHIFSERPCGSIPAVANAAFEGRSKEKYEPGETIRYQCHEGFQVTGPPEIFCRRGNWSTPSICEGIGCTSK
;
A
#
# COMPACT_ATOMS: atom_id res chain seq x y z
N MET A 1 26.21 -30.41 -37.22
CA MET A 1 27.63 -30.82 -37.19
C MET A 1 28.17 -30.27 -35.87
N CYS A 2 28.12 -31.05 -34.77
CA CYS A 2 29.27 -31.77 -34.16
C CYS A 2 30.50 -30.84 -34.06
N TRP A 3 31.13 -30.63 -32.91
CA TRP A 3 32.06 -31.59 -32.32
C TRP A 3 31.92 -31.71 -30.80
N CYS A 4 31.91 -32.96 -30.36
CA CYS A 4 32.01 -33.43 -28.99
C CYS A 4 33.48 -33.77 -28.75
N TYR A 5 34.19 -33.15 -27.80
CA TYR A 5 35.41 -33.76 -27.25
C TYR A 5 35.05 -34.46 -25.93
N LYS A 6 34.71 -35.75 -26.06
CA LYS A 6 34.74 -36.69 -24.96
C LYS A 6 36.21 -36.97 -24.61
N ARG A 7 36.58 -36.78 -23.34
CA ARG A 7 37.56 -37.64 -22.67
C ARG A 7 36.91 -38.20 -21.42
N HIS A 8 36.52 -39.47 -21.53
CA HIS A 8 36.37 -40.54 -20.51
C HIS A 8 36.62 -40.14 -19.04
N LEU A 9 35.91 -40.59 -18.01
CA LEU A 9 34.65 -41.32 -17.73
C LEU A 9 34.69 -41.58 -16.20
N PHE A 10 33.54 -41.87 -15.56
CA PHE A 10 33.26 -42.08 -14.12
C PHE A 10 32.84 -40.80 -13.35
N TRP A 11 31.56 -40.49 -13.08
CA TRP A 11 30.33 -41.29 -12.94
C TRP A 11 29.10 -40.54 -13.53
N TRP A 12 28.25 -41.27 -14.27
CA TRP A 12 26.82 -40.98 -14.49
C TRP A 12 26.09 -41.16 -13.14
N GLU A 13 25.13 -40.34 -12.71
CA GLU A 13 23.79 -40.16 -13.27
C GLU A 13 23.30 -38.72 -13.02
N GLN A 14 23.05 -37.94 -14.08
CA GLN A 14 22.17 -36.77 -14.00
C GLN A 14 20.89 -37.07 -14.77
N TYR A 15 20.23 -38.13 -14.29
CA TYR A 15 18.85 -38.42 -14.64
C TYR A 15 18.01 -37.16 -14.38
N SER A 16 17.37 -36.72 -15.45
CA SER A 16 16.31 -35.73 -15.51
C SER A 16 15.39 -35.78 -14.28
N HIS A 17 15.47 -34.74 -13.44
CA HIS A 17 14.35 -34.06 -12.78
C HIS A 17 14.82 -32.62 -12.54
N SER A 18 14.45 -31.69 -13.41
CA SER A 18 13.39 -30.71 -13.14
C SER A 18 13.58 -29.92 -11.84
N MET A 19 13.78 -28.61 -12.01
CA MET A 19 13.57 -27.54 -11.03
C MET A 19 14.69 -27.23 -10.03
N CYS A 20 15.88 -26.90 -10.55
CA CYS A 20 16.53 -25.69 -10.08
C CYS A 20 16.29 -24.60 -11.12
N THR A 21 15.02 -24.22 -11.31
CA THR A 21 14.74 -22.87 -11.80
C THR A 21 15.41 -21.98 -10.79
N ALA A 22 16.55 -21.38 -11.17
CA ALA A 22 16.95 -20.15 -10.57
C ALA A 22 15.66 -19.34 -10.42
N LEU A 23 15.31 -18.98 -9.18
CA LEU A 23 14.32 -17.91 -8.99
C LEU A 23 14.71 -16.84 -10.00
N PRO A 24 13.78 -16.36 -10.84
CA PRO A 24 14.11 -15.29 -11.76
C PRO A 24 14.82 -14.27 -10.89
N LYS A 25 16.05 -13.89 -11.25
CA LYS A 25 16.69 -12.73 -10.64
C LYS A 25 15.58 -11.69 -10.68
N VAL A 26 15.01 -11.32 -9.53
CA VAL A 26 14.02 -10.25 -9.46
C VAL A 26 14.83 -8.97 -9.61
N SER A 27 15.43 -8.83 -10.79
CA SER A 27 16.10 -7.65 -11.26
C SER A 27 15.00 -6.65 -11.49
N SER A 28 15.02 -5.64 -10.62
CA SER A 28 14.00 -4.62 -10.49
C SER A 28 12.70 -5.17 -9.95
N LEU A 29 12.70 -5.41 -8.64
CA LEU A 29 11.58 -5.07 -7.77
C LEU A 29 10.83 -3.90 -8.44
N HIS A 30 9.68 -4.17 -9.08
CA HIS A 30 8.62 -3.19 -9.13
C HIS A 30 8.22 -3.00 -7.67
N ILE A 31 9.08 -2.27 -6.93
CA ILE A 31 8.72 -1.59 -5.71
C ILE A 31 7.48 -0.87 -6.14
N PHE A 32 6.37 -1.18 -5.48
CA PHE A 32 5.20 -0.36 -5.57
C PHE A 32 5.60 0.99 -4.96
N SER A 33 6.36 1.80 -5.70
CA SER A 33 6.64 3.19 -5.38
C SER A 33 5.37 3.91 -5.75
N GLU A 34 4.33 3.62 -4.96
CA GLU A 34 3.14 4.43 -4.95
C GLU A 34 3.60 5.86 -4.69
N ARG A 35 3.02 6.79 -5.44
CA ARG A 35 3.29 8.20 -5.19
C ARG A 35 2.85 8.51 -3.75
N PRO A 36 3.66 9.26 -2.98
CA PRO A 36 3.21 9.74 -1.68
C PRO A 36 2.05 10.72 -1.88
N CYS A 37 1.18 10.81 -0.88
CA CYS A 37 0.09 11.78 -0.87
C CYS A 37 0.61 13.15 -0.40
N GLY A 38 -0.08 14.20 -0.82
CA GLY A 38 0.15 15.55 -0.32
C GLY A 38 -0.56 15.80 1.00
N SER A 39 -0.90 17.07 1.25
CA SER A 39 -1.63 17.50 2.44
C SER A 39 -2.93 16.72 2.69
N ILE A 40 -3.27 16.56 3.97
CA ILE A 40 -4.53 15.95 4.42
C ILE A 40 -5.70 16.78 3.88
N PRO A 41 -6.74 16.16 3.29
CA PRO A 41 -7.92 16.87 2.82
C PRO A 41 -8.66 17.51 4.00
N ALA A 42 -9.14 18.75 3.84
CA ALA A 42 -9.93 19.40 4.87
C ALA A 42 -11.33 18.78 4.95
N VAL A 43 -11.77 18.42 6.15
CA VAL A 43 -13.12 17.93 6.44
C VAL A 43 -13.83 18.97 7.31
N ALA A 44 -15.02 19.40 6.90
CA ALA A 44 -15.80 20.37 7.66
C ALA A 44 -16.21 19.79 9.03
N ASN A 45 -16.15 20.61 10.08
CA ASN A 45 -16.49 20.24 11.45
C ASN A 45 -15.67 19.07 12.00
N ALA A 46 -14.43 18.90 11.51
CA ALA A 46 -13.52 17.87 11.96
C ALA A 46 -12.11 18.42 12.16
N ALA A 47 -11.40 17.82 13.11
CA ALA A 47 -9.95 17.91 13.25
C ALA A 47 -9.33 16.54 12.94
N PHE A 48 -8.08 16.50 12.50
CA PHE A 48 -7.35 15.24 12.37
C PHE A 48 -6.37 15.06 13.55
N GLU A 49 -6.08 13.80 13.89
CA GLU A 49 -5.12 13.48 14.93
C GLU A 49 -3.68 13.67 14.45
N GLY A 50 -2.86 14.33 15.27
CA GLY A 50 -1.42 14.46 15.03
C GLY A 50 -1.03 15.77 14.32
N ARG A 51 0.01 15.71 13.49
CA ARG A 51 0.59 16.89 12.82
C ARG A 51 0.54 16.72 11.31
N SER A 52 0.27 17.83 10.61
CA SER A 52 0.36 17.85 9.15
C SER A 52 1.80 17.69 8.68
N LYS A 53 2.03 16.81 7.71
CA LYS A 53 3.28 16.64 6.97
C LYS A 53 3.12 17.21 5.57
N GLU A 54 4.23 17.54 4.92
CA GLU A 54 4.21 17.92 3.50
C GLU A 54 3.90 16.73 2.58
N LYS A 55 4.32 15.52 3.00
CA LYS A 55 4.16 14.28 2.25
C LYS A 55 3.81 13.12 3.19
N TYR A 56 2.95 12.23 2.69
CA TYR A 56 2.52 11.03 3.38
C TYR A 56 2.86 9.81 2.56
N GLU A 57 3.48 8.82 3.20
CA GLU A 57 3.88 7.60 2.50
C GLU A 57 2.65 6.75 2.16
N PRO A 58 2.70 5.99 1.06
CA PRO A 58 1.64 5.06 0.71
C PRO A 58 1.35 4.07 1.84
N GLY A 59 0.07 3.93 2.20
CA GLY A 59 -0.37 3.12 3.33
C GLY A 59 -0.46 3.87 4.66
N GLU A 60 0.03 5.10 4.77
CA GLU A 60 -0.21 5.92 5.97
C GLU A 60 -1.71 6.22 6.13
N THR A 61 -2.18 6.17 7.38
CA THR A 61 -3.57 6.46 7.74
C THR A 61 -3.68 7.71 8.60
N ILE A 62 -4.81 8.39 8.47
CA ILE A 62 -5.17 9.57 9.25
C ILE A 62 -6.57 9.40 9.77
N ARG A 63 -6.75 9.69 11.06
CA ARG A 63 -8.03 9.62 11.75
C ARG A 63 -8.59 11.02 11.97
N TYR A 64 -9.86 11.19 11.62
CA TYR A 64 -10.60 12.42 11.91
C TYR A 64 -11.40 12.27 13.21
N GLN A 65 -11.48 13.38 13.94
CA GLN A 65 -12.37 13.58 15.08
C GLN A 65 -13.33 14.70 14.74
N CYS A 66 -14.62 14.39 14.75
CA CYS A 66 -15.65 15.42 14.60
C CYS A 66 -15.68 16.34 15.82
N HIS A 67 -16.02 17.60 15.58
CA HIS A 67 -16.28 18.56 16.65
C HIS A 67 -17.53 18.17 17.45
N GLU A 68 -17.68 18.76 18.64
CA GLU A 68 -18.84 18.52 19.50
C GLU A 68 -20.15 18.83 18.76
N GLY A 69 -21.14 17.94 18.91
CA GLY A 69 -22.42 18.03 18.21
C GLY A 69 -22.41 17.45 16.79
N PHE A 70 -21.30 16.87 16.33
CA PHE A 70 -21.20 16.18 15.04
C PHE A 70 -20.80 14.71 15.23
N GLN A 71 -21.29 13.84 14.34
CA GLN A 71 -20.97 12.42 14.31
C GLN A 71 -20.30 12.05 12.98
N VAL A 72 -19.33 11.13 13.04
CA VAL A 72 -18.72 10.56 11.84
C VAL A 72 -19.76 9.74 11.07
N THR A 73 -19.92 10.08 9.81
CA THR A 73 -20.62 9.30 8.79
C THR A 73 -19.59 8.82 7.76
N GLY A 74 -19.49 7.51 7.59
CA GLY A 74 -18.52 6.86 6.71
C GLY A 74 -17.29 6.31 7.45
N PRO A 75 -16.17 6.10 6.72
CA PRO A 75 -14.94 5.56 7.33
C PRO A 75 -14.34 6.53 8.36
N PRO A 76 -13.94 6.07 9.56
CA PRO A 76 -13.35 6.93 10.58
C PRO A 76 -11.92 7.38 10.23
N GLU A 77 -11.28 6.69 9.30
CA GLU A 77 -9.91 6.91 8.88
C GLU A 77 -9.82 6.94 7.35
N ILE A 78 -8.87 7.73 6.85
CA ILE A 78 -8.45 7.71 5.46
C ILE A 78 -7.06 7.13 5.32
N PHE A 79 -6.76 6.53 4.18
CA PHE A 79 -5.43 6.00 3.86
C PHE A 79 -4.88 6.63 2.57
N CYS A 80 -3.57 6.82 2.53
CA CYS A 80 -2.88 7.24 1.32
C CYS A 80 -2.68 6.04 0.38
N ARG A 81 -3.12 6.16 -0.87
CA ARG A 81 -2.88 5.15 -1.91
C ARG A 81 -2.64 5.80 -3.26
N ARG A 82 -1.54 5.43 -3.92
CA ARG A 82 -1.18 5.88 -5.28
C ARG A 82 -1.26 7.41 -5.44
N GLY A 83 -0.80 8.16 -4.44
CA GLY A 83 -0.78 9.62 -4.42
C GLY A 83 -2.13 10.28 -4.14
N ASN A 84 -3.17 9.50 -3.82
CA ASN A 84 -4.50 10.01 -3.51
C ASN A 84 -4.94 9.51 -2.15
N TRP A 85 -5.62 10.38 -1.40
CA TRP A 85 -6.30 9.98 -0.18
C TRP A 85 -7.58 9.21 -0.52
N SER A 86 -7.89 8.19 0.27
CA SER A 86 -9.20 7.52 0.21
C SER A 86 -10.33 8.50 0.57
N THR A 87 -11.57 8.10 0.29
CA THR A 87 -12.76 8.94 0.54
C THR A 87 -12.74 9.51 1.98
N PRO A 88 -12.82 10.85 2.13
CA PRO A 88 -12.79 11.50 3.44
C PRO A 88 -14.00 11.15 4.30
N SER A 89 -13.77 11.09 5.61
CA SER A 89 -14.81 11.02 6.63
C SER A 89 -15.71 12.25 6.54
N ILE A 90 -17.02 12.10 6.73
CA ILE A 90 -17.96 13.22 6.80
C ILE A 90 -18.41 13.38 8.24
N CYS A 91 -18.45 14.61 8.75
CA CYS A 91 -19.00 14.92 10.06
C CYS A 91 -20.37 15.57 9.89
N GLU A 92 -21.43 14.83 10.22
CA GLU A 92 -22.81 15.30 10.13
C GLU A 92 -23.32 15.74 11.50
N GLY A 93 -24.08 16.84 11.53
CA GLY A 93 -24.61 17.35 12.79
C GLY A 93 -25.59 16.37 13.42
N ILE A 94 -25.40 16.08 14.70
CA ILE A 94 -26.36 15.32 15.49
C ILE A 94 -27.56 16.25 15.70
N GLY A 95 -28.56 16.13 14.82
CA GLY A 95 -29.78 16.93 14.93
C GLY A 95 -30.36 16.79 16.33
N CYS A 96 -30.69 17.92 16.96
CA CYS A 96 -31.40 17.89 18.23
C CYS A 96 -32.78 17.29 18.01
N THR A 97 -32.99 16.02 18.36
CA THR A 97 -34.34 15.49 18.55
C THR A 97 -34.81 15.96 19.92
N SER A 98 -35.39 17.16 19.98
CA SER A 98 -36.21 17.55 21.12
C SER A 98 -37.33 16.52 21.26
N LYS A 99 -37.30 15.73 22.34
CA LYS A 99 -38.36 14.79 22.67
C LYS A 99 -39.32 15.45 23.66
#